data_AF-A0A091JZI9-F1
#
_entry.id   AF-A0A091JZI9-F1
#
_cell.length_a   1.000
_cell.length_b   1.000
_cell.length_c   1.000
_cell.angle_alpha   90.00
_cell.angle_beta   90.00
_cell.angle_gamma   90.00
#
_symmetry.space_group_name_H-M   'P 1'
#
loop_
_entity.id
_entity.type
_entity.pdbx_description
1 polymer ?
#
loop_
_entity_poly.entity_id
_entity_poly.type
_entity_poly.pdbx_seq_one_letter_code
_entity_poly.pdbx_strand_id
1 'polypeptide(L)'
;ASISDEQSKPWIPSLADVSAVFVNMGVSFRSLFPLQHLQPNFNECDILNQMQETPNKQQPKGDPTSACPAFSSLPETNLINVIKFLGFCTTVFQGGYTDQEILLLLLLLFKISLEKQLKQIPLIDFQCLFIKLLISIEDWDTKMPELCLAVSELSSHHHNLLWLVQLVPSWIIRGREVRRRLSLVLISKLLKKQVEIPDDSDKQMCLLHQFLVYMKPSNLLKKMREGLEQQNADGDHLHTELEQEAYYLIYILLHLVSEASFFDVVNSNQRQHLLKLCGALDKHIKSDIREDARLFYRSKVKDLVARIYGKWQDMIQTTRPTQGKLHDFWEPD
;
A
#
# COMPACT_ATOMS: atom_id res chain seq x y z
N ALA A 1 -20.73 5.56 47.93
CA ALA A 1 -21.31 4.97 46.71
C ALA A 1 -20.23 4.96 45.66
N SER A 2 -19.61 3.81 45.41
CA SER A 2 -18.64 3.62 44.32
C SER A 2 -19.43 3.56 43.02
N ILE A 3 -19.36 4.63 42.23
CA ILE A 3 -19.82 4.62 40.85
C ILE A 3 -18.82 3.71 40.12
N SER A 4 -19.28 2.53 39.73
CA SER A 4 -18.53 1.54 38.97
C SER A 4 -17.98 2.18 37.68
N ASP A 5 -16.68 2.05 37.44
CA ASP A 5 -15.93 2.54 36.25
C ASP A 5 -16.48 2.04 34.90
N GLU A 6 -17.48 1.16 34.89
CA GLU A 6 -18.14 0.69 33.66
C GLU A 6 -19.19 1.66 33.09
N GLN A 7 -19.67 2.64 33.87
CA GLN A 7 -20.78 3.51 33.47
C GLN A 7 -20.40 4.77 32.68
N SER A 8 -19.11 5.00 32.41
CA SER A 8 -18.64 6.24 31.76
C SER A 8 -17.76 6.00 30.53
N LYS A 9 -17.98 4.91 29.79
CA LYS A 9 -17.33 4.74 28.49
C LYS A 9 -18.14 5.48 27.42
N PRO A 10 -17.53 6.42 26.66
CA PRO A 10 -18.21 7.09 25.56
C PRO A 10 -18.60 6.07 24.49
N TRP A 11 -19.82 6.17 23.97
CA TRP A 11 -20.28 5.31 22.89
C TRP A 11 -19.51 5.61 21.59
N ILE A 12 -19.07 4.55 20.91
CA ILE A 12 -18.48 4.58 19.58
C ILE A 12 -19.19 3.53 18.70
N PRO A 13 -19.27 3.74 17.38
CA PRO A 13 -19.91 2.78 16.48
C PRO A 13 -19.08 1.48 16.43
N SER A 14 -19.76 0.33 16.48
CA SER A 14 -19.14 -0.97 16.20
C SER A 14 -18.81 -1.12 14.72
N LEU A 15 -17.99 -2.11 14.35
CA LEU A 15 -17.76 -2.45 12.95
C LEU A 15 -19.08 -2.81 12.21
N ALA A 16 -20.04 -3.41 12.91
CA ALA A 16 -21.36 -3.70 12.37
C ALA A 16 -22.16 -2.42 12.07
N ASP A 17 -22.13 -1.43 12.97
CA ASP A 17 -22.78 -0.12 12.76
C ASP A 17 -22.18 0.59 11.54
N VAL A 18 -20.85 0.59 11.43
CA VAL A 18 -20.15 1.18 10.26
C VAL A 18 -20.56 0.46 8.98
N SER A 19 -20.62 -0.87 9.00
CA SER A 19 -21.02 -1.68 7.85
C SER A 19 -22.47 -1.40 7.44
N ALA A 20 -23.37 -1.30 8.42
CA ALA A 20 -24.78 -0.96 8.19
C ALA A 20 -24.94 0.41 7.53
N VAL A 21 -24.14 1.41 7.93
CA VAL A 21 -24.16 2.73 7.29
C VAL A 21 -23.78 2.65 5.81
N PHE A 22 -22.74 1.88 5.45
CA PHE A 22 -22.35 1.70 4.04
C PHE A 22 -23.36 0.89 3.23
N VAL A 23 -23.92 -0.18 3.81
CA VAL A 23 -24.99 -0.98 3.17
C VAL A 23 -26.24 -0.12 2.92
N ASN A 24 -26.61 0.72 3.88
CA ASN A 24 -27.68 1.72 3.73
C ASN A 24 -27.44 2.69 2.58
N MET A 25 -26.19 3.00 2.27
CA MET A 25 -25.80 3.87 1.14
C MET A 25 -25.72 3.10 -0.20
N GLY A 26 -26.12 1.83 -0.23
CA GLY A 26 -26.18 1.00 -1.43
C GLY A 26 -24.89 0.22 -1.74
N VAL A 27 -23.90 0.22 -0.84
CA VAL A 27 -22.69 -0.58 -1.02
C VAL A 27 -22.99 -2.04 -0.67
N SER A 28 -22.65 -2.98 -1.54
CA SER A 28 -22.87 -4.41 -1.24
C SER A 28 -21.95 -4.89 -0.11
N PHE A 29 -22.46 -5.74 0.78
CA PHE A 29 -21.69 -6.27 1.92
C PHE A 29 -20.37 -6.93 1.48
N ARG A 30 -20.43 -7.73 0.41
CA ARG A 30 -19.25 -8.39 -0.19
C ARG A 30 -18.16 -7.41 -0.64
N SER A 31 -18.52 -6.17 -0.95
CA SER A 31 -17.56 -5.13 -1.35
C SER A 31 -16.89 -4.46 -0.17
N LEU A 32 -17.50 -4.49 1.02
CA LEU A 32 -16.92 -3.97 2.25
C LEU A 32 -15.77 -4.86 2.74
N PHE A 33 -15.95 -6.19 2.64
CA PHE A 33 -14.99 -7.19 3.09
C PHE A 33 -14.64 -8.15 1.94
N PRO A 34 -13.79 -7.74 0.98
CA PRO A 34 -13.54 -8.52 -0.23
C PRO A 34 -12.71 -9.79 -0.02
N LEU A 35 -12.03 -9.94 1.13
CA LEU A 35 -11.11 -11.04 1.40
C LEU A 35 -11.80 -12.13 2.22
N GLN A 36 -11.95 -13.34 1.67
CA GLN A 36 -12.68 -14.43 2.33
C GLN A 36 -12.02 -14.91 3.63
N HIS A 37 -10.70 -14.84 3.73
CA HIS A 37 -9.95 -15.22 4.92
C HIS A 37 -9.97 -14.13 6.01
N LEU A 38 -10.51 -12.95 5.71
CA LEU A 38 -10.64 -11.82 6.63
C LEU A 38 -12.07 -11.30 6.59
N GLN A 39 -12.94 -11.99 7.32
CA GLN A 39 -14.35 -11.62 7.48
C GLN A 39 -14.62 -11.16 8.92
N PRO A 40 -15.58 -10.24 9.12
CA PRO A 40 -16.06 -9.92 10.45
C PRO A 40 -16.81 -11.10 11.09
N ASN A 41 -17.10 -11.00 12.38
CA ASN A 41 -17.88 -11.99 13.14
C ASN A 41 -19.41 -11.90 12.89
N PHE A 42 -19.85 -11.11 11.90
CA PHE A 42 -21.24 -10.93 11.50
C PHE A 42 -21.38 -11.05 9.98
N ASN A 43 -22.60 -11.28 9.50
CA ASN A 43 -22.91 -11.40 8.08
C ASN A 43 -23.93 -10.35 7.61
N GLU A 44 -24.26 -10.37 6.32
CA GLU A 44 -25.21 -9.45 5.70
C GLU A 44 -26.62 -9.53 6.31
N CYS A 45 -27.09 -10.73 6.70
CA CYS A 45 -28.39 -10.89 7.34
C CYS A 45 -28.43 -10.23 8.71
N ASP A 46 -27.35 -10.30 9.48
CA ASP A 46 -27.26 -9.65 10.80
C ASP A 46 -27.45 -8.13 10.68
N ILE A 47 -26.83 -7.52 9.66
CA ILE A 47 -26.98 -6.09 9.36
C ILE A 47 -28.41 -5.76 8.93
N LEU A 48 -28.98 -6.53 8.00
CA LEU A 48 -30.32 -6.27 7.49
C LEU A 48 -31.39 -6.43 8.57
N ASN A 49 -31.21 -7.36 9.51
CA ASN A 49 -32.11 -7.55 10.63
C ASN A 49 -32.08 -6.35 11.59
N GLN A 50 -30.90 -5.75 11.83
CA GLN A 50 -30.78 -4.52 12.62
C GLN A 50 -31.43 -3.31 11.94
N MET A 51 -31.46 -3.28 10.60
CA MET A 51 -32.06 -2.20 9.82
C MET A 51 -33.59 -2.28 9.68
N GLN A 52 -34.17 -3.48 9.81
CA GLN A 52 -35.60 -3.74 9.58
C GLN A 52 -36.55 -3.22 10.67
N GLU A 53 -36.05 -2.54 11.71
CA GLU A 53 -36.91 -1.79 12.65
C GLU A 53 -37.56 -0.53 12.03
N THR A 54 -37.25 -0.20 10.76
CA THR A 54 -37.93 0.86 10.00
C THR A 54 -38.74 0.26 8.84
N PRO A 55 -40.06 0.51 8.71
CA PRO A 55 -40.86 -0.21 7.75
C PRO A 55 -40.61 0.25 6.31
N ASN A 56 -40.33 -0.75 5.46
CA ASN A 56 -40.54 -0.77 4.02
C ASN A 56 -39.67 0.15 3.13
N LYS A 57 -38.73 -0.48 2.42
CA LYS A 57 -38.48 -0.23 0.98
C LYS A 57 -37.79 -1.45 0.38
N GLN A 58 -38.50 -2.14 -0.51
CA GLN A 58 -37.94 -3.21 -1.34
C GLN A 58 -36.79 -2.63 -2.17
N GLN A 59 -35.56 -3.11 -1.93
CA GLN A 59 -34.45 -2.87 -2.85
C GLN A 59 -34.55 -3.85 -4.02
N PRO A 60 -34.31 -3.40 -5.26
CA PRO A 60 -34.24 -4.30 -6.41
C PRO A 60 -33.00 -5.18 -6.29
N LYS A 61 -33.17 -6.50 -6.43
CA LYS A 61 -32.06 -7.46 -6.58
C LYS A 61 -31.24 -7.06 -7.81
N GLY A 62 -30.08 -6.45 -7.58
CA GLY A 62 -29.07 -6.21 -8.59
C GLY A 62 -28.42 -7.54 -9.02
N ASP A 63 -28.24 -7.69 -10.32
CA ASP A 63 -27.61 -8.85 -10.95
C ASP A 63 -26.13 -8.96 -10.50
N PRO A 64 -25.64 -10.12 -10.00
CA PRO A 64 -24.32 -10.25 -9.39
C PRO A 64 -23.14 -10.17 -10.38
N THR A 65 -23.42 -10.01 -11.67
CA THR A 65 -22.45 -10.05 -12.78
C THR A 65 -22.15 -8.69 -13.41
N SER A 66 -22.75 -7.61 -12.91
CA SER A 66 -22.40 -6.26 -13.38
C SER A 66 -21.12 -5.77 -12.69
N ALA A 67 -20.08 -5.49 -13.48
CA ALA A 67 -18.84 -4.83 -13.05
C ALA A 67 -19.05 -3.34 -12.69
N CYS A 68 -20.15 -3.00 -12.01
CA CYS A 68 -20.37 -1.65 -11.50
C CYS A 68 -19.42 -1.40 -10.32
N PRO A 69 -18.85 -0.18 -10.20
CA PRO A 69 -18.03 0.18 -9.06
C PRO A 69 -18.84 0.03 -7.76
N ALA A 70 -18.27 -0.61 -6.74
CA ALA A 70 -18.98 -0.96 -5.51
C ALA A 70 -19.51 0.27 -4.74
N PHE A 71 -18.87 1.42 -4.94
CA PHE A 71 -19.18 2.67 -4.25
C PHE A 71 -19.79 3.72 -5.20
N SER A 72 -20.27 3.33 -6.39
CA SER A 72 -20.81 4.28 -7.36
C SER A 72 -22.09 4.99 -6.91
N SER A 73 -22.81 4.41 -5.94
CA SER A 73 -24.01 4.99 -5.35
C SER A 73 -23.72 5.87 -4.12
N LEU A 74 -22.47 5.91 -3.65
CA LEU A 74 -22.11 6.54 -2.38
C LEU A 74 -21.97 8.07 -2.53
N PRO A 75 -22.78 8.89 -1.84
CA PRO A 75 -22.58 10.34 -1.84
C PRO A 75 -21.24 10.69 -1.15
N GLU A 76 -20.38 11.46 -1.81
CA GLU A 76 -19.07 11.84 -1.29
C GLU A 76 -19.14 12.52 0.09
N THR A 77 -20.15 13.37 0.30
CA THR A 77 -20.41 14.06 1.56
C THR A 77 -20.68 13.08 2.71
N ASN A 78 -21.44 12.03 2.46
CA ASN A 78 -21.76 11.01 3.46
C ASN A 78 -20.52 10.20 3.84
N LEU A 79 -19.70 9.83 2.85
CA LEU A 79 -18.44 9.14 3.09
C LEU A 79 -17.50 9.98 3.95
N ILE A 80 -17.33 11.26 3.62
CA ILE A 80 -16.50 12.19 4.40
C ILE A 80 -17.00 12.29 5.84
N ASN A 81 -18.31 12.36 6.05
CA ASN A 81 -18.90 12.42 7.38
C ASN A 81 -18.59 11.14 8.19
N VAL A 82 -18.70 9.96 7.57
CA VAL A 82 -18.34 8.69 8.23
C VAL A 82 -16.85 8.67 8.60
N ILE A 83 -15.96 9.04 7.68
CA ILE A 83 -14.51 9.09 7.93
C ILE A 83 -14.18 10.05 9.08
N LYS A 84 -14.74 11.27 9.06
CA LYS A 84 -14.52 12.27 10.11
C LYS A 84 -15.06 11.81 11.45
N PHE A 85 -16.24 11.19 11.46
CA PHE A 85 -16.85 10.66 12.67
C PHE A 85 -16.02 9.53 13.28
N LEU A 86 -15.57 8.57 12.47
CA LEU A 86 -14.63 7.52 12.91
C LEU A 86 -13.32 8.11 13.42
N GLY A 87 -12.81 9.14 12.72
CA GLY A 87 -11.64 9.89 13.17
C GLY A 87 -11.85 10.53 14.53
N PHE A 88 -13.05 11.03 14.84
CA PHE A 88 -13.39 11.57 16.15
C PHE A 88 -13.50 10.46 17.20
N CYS A 89 -14.26 9.39 16.95
CA CYS A 89 -14.44 8.26 17.86
C CYS A 89 -13.11 7.63 18.29
N THR A 90 -12.20 7.39 17.34
CA THR A 90 -10.85 6.85 17.61
C THR A 90 -9.97 7.80 18.43
N THR A 91 -10.30 9.09 18.48
CA THR A 91 -9.58 10.07 19.33
C THR A 91 -10.14 10.09 20.75
N VAL A 92 -11.46 9.96 20.89
CA VAL A 92 -12.16 10.04 22.17
C VAL A 92 -12.00 8.75 22.97
N PHE A 93 -11.97 7.59 22.31
CA PHE A 93 -11.87 6.29 22.96
C PHE A 93 -10.75 5.44 22.34
N GLN A 94 -9.60 5.43 23.01
CA GLN A 94 -8.47 4.56 22.66
C GLN A 94 -8.77 3.13 23.11
N GLY A 95 -8.49 2.14 22.25
CA GLY A 95 -8.85 0.72 22.51
C GLY A 95 -10.32 0.39 22.25
N GLY A 96 -11.02 1.22 21.47
CA GLY A 96 -12.42 1.00 21.12
C GLY A 96 -12.68 -0.11 20.10
N TYR A 97 -11.65 -0.49 19.36
CA TYR A 97 -11.71 -1.53 18.34
C TYR A 97 -10.61 -2.55 18.63
N THR A 98 -10.92 -3.83 18.41
CA THR A 98 -9.92 -4.89 18.40
C THR A 98 -8.97 -4.73 17.20
N ASP A 99 -7.78 -5.32 17.28
CA ASP A 99 -6.82 -5.34 16.17
C ASP A 99 -7.42 -5.88 14.86
N GLN A 100 -8.31 -6.87 14.97
CA GLN A 100 -9.00 -7.44 13.81
C GLN A 100 -9.97 -6.43 13.19
N GLU A 101 -10.76 -5.72 14.00
CA GLU A 101 -11.66 -4.68 13.50
C GLU A 101 -10.89 -3.51 12.90
N ILE A 102 -9.77 -3.11 13.50
CA ILE A 102 -8.89 -2.09 12.95
C ILE A 102 -8.36 -2.51 11.57
N LEU A 103 -7.91 -3.76 11.42
CA LEU A 103 -7.44 -4.29 10.14
C LEU A 103 -8.54 -4.25 9.07
N LEU A 104 -9.77 -4.67 9.43
CA LEU A 104 -10.92 -4.64 8.52
C LEU A 104 -11.30 -3.19 8.13
N LEU A 105 -11.26 -2.25 9.07
CA LEU A 105 -11.48 -0.82 8.78
C LEU A 105 -10.39 -0.25 7.86
N LEU A 106 -9.12 -0.59 8.09
CA LEU A 106 -8.01 -0.19 7.21
C LEU A 106 -8.21 -0.73 5.78
N LEU A 107 -8.57 -2.01 5.63
CA LEU A 107 -8.85 -2.62 4.33
C LEU A 107 -10.04 -1.95 3.62
N LEU A 108 -11.10 -1.62 4.36
CA LEU A 108 -12.23 -0.88 3.83
C LEU A 108 -11.79 0.50 3.31
N LEU A 109 -10.99 1.24 4.06
CA LEU A 109 -10.46 2.55 3.64
C LEU A 109 -9.57 2.43 2.39
N PHE A 110 -8.68 1.43 2.36
CA PHE A 110 -7.89 1.14 1.17
C PHE A 110 -8.77 0.81 -0.03
N LYS A 111 -9.80 -0.01 0.15
CA LYS A 111 -10.72 -0.40 -0.92
C LYS A 111 -11.50 0.80 -1.45
N ILE A 112 -12.03 1.65 -0.57
CA ILE A 112 -12.70 2.90 -0.95
C ILE A 112 -11.76 3.82 -1.74
N SER A 113 -10.48 3.91 -1.34
CA SER A 113 -9.50 4.76 -2.02
C SER A 113 -9.19 4.36 -3.47
N LEU A 114 -9.53 3.13 -3.88
CA LEU A 114 -9.35 2.64 -5.25
C LEU A 114 -10.48 3.06 -6.19
N GLU A 115 -11.56 3.61 -5.64
CA GLU A 115 -12.74 3.98 -6.41
C GLU A 115 -12.50 5.31 -7.12
N LYS A 116 -12.31 5.24 -8.44
CA LYS A 116 -11.97 6.39 -9.30
C LYS A 116 -13.03 7.49 -9.30
N GLN A 117 -14.25 7.19 -8.85
CA GLN A 117 -15.36 8.14 -8.78
C GLN A 117 -15.29 9.03 -7.53
N LEU A 118 -14.53 8.63 -6.51
CA LEU A 118 -14.41 9.34 -5.23
C LEU A 118 -13.18 10.27 -5.17
N LYS A 119 -12.69 10.71 -6.33
CA LYS A 119 -11.44 11.50 -6.47
C LYS A 119 -11.51 12.89 -5.84
N GLN A 120 -12.70 13.43 -5.57
CA GLN A 120 -12.83 14.75 -4.96
C GLN A 120 -12.75 14.72 -3.43
N ILE A 121 -12.66 13.52 -2.83
CA ILE A 121 -12.60 13.41 -1.37
C ILE A 121 -11.23 13.89 -0.87
N PRO A 122 -11.20 14.76 0.17
CA PRO A 122 -9.94 15.20 0.75
C PRO A 122 -9.11 14.03 1.27
N LEU A 123 -7.96 13.80 0.63
CA LEU A 123 -6.99 12.77 1.02
C LEU A 123 -6.56 12.90 2.49
N ILE A 124 -6.56 14.12 3.01
CA ILE A 124 -6.18 14.42 4.38
C ILE A 124 -7.09 13.74 5.41
N ASP A 125 -8.39 13.64 5.15
CA ASP A 125 -9.34 13.02 6.09
C ASP A 125 -9.07 11.51 6.20
N PHE A 126 -8.81 10.84 5.07
CA PHE A 126 -8.36 9.45 5.04
C PHE A 126 -7.05 9.28 5.80
N GLN A 127 -6.03 10.09 5.48
CA GLN A 127 -4.72 10.00 6.10
C GLN A 127 -4.78 10.20 7.62
N CYS A 128 -5.62 11.12 8.11
CA CYS A 128 -5.87 11.31 9.53
C CYS A 128 -6.44 10.05 10.19
N LEU A 129 -7.42 9.40 9.56
CA LEU A 129 -8.01 8.17 10.10
C LEU A 129 -7.03 6.99 10.03
N PHE A 130 -6.26 6.85 8.93
CA PHE A 130 -5.19 5.86 8.82
C PHE A 130 -4.21 5.95 9.98
N ILE A 131 -3.75 7.14 10.33
CA ILE A 131 -2.82 7.34 11.46
C ILE A 131 -3.40 6.83 12.76
N LYS A 132 -4.66 7.21 13.06
CA LYS A 132 -5.31 6.84 14.31
C LYS A 132 -5.50 5.34 14.43
N LEU A 133 -5.97 4.71 13.35
CA LEU A 133 -6.12 3.26 13.27
C LEU A 133 -4.77 2.54 13.39
N LEU A 134 -3.75 2.96 12.64
CA LEU A 134 -2.43 2.35 12.69
C LEU A 134 -1.80 2.44 14.07
N ILE A 135 -1.93 3.55 14.80
CA ILE A 135 -1.40 3.72 16.16
C ILE A 135 -2.20 2.89 17.18
N SER A 136 -3.47 2.59 16.91
CA SER A 136 -4.34 1.86 17.84
C SER A 136 -4.13 0.34 17.84
N ILE A 137 -3.36 -0.20 16.90
CA ILE A 137 -3.06 -1.64 16.86
C ILE A 137 -2.17 -2.03 18.05
N GLU A 138 -2.57 -3.04 18.83
CA GLU A 138 -1.83 -3.53 19.98
C GLU A 138 -0.74 -4.51 19.56
N ASP A 139 -1.11 -5.60 18.88
CA ASP A 139 -0.20 -6.63 18.38
C ASP A 139 0.37 -6.25 17.00
N TRP A 140 1.22 -5.23 17.01
CA TRP A 140 1.80 -4.67 15.79
C TRP A 140 2.64 -5.66 14.99
N ASP A 141 3.44 -6.48 15.68
CA ASP A 141 4.39 -7.41 15.05
C ASP A 141 3.65 -8.49 14.25
N THR A 142 2.49 -8.95 14.72
CA THR A 142 1.65 -9.91 13.99
C THR A 142 0.78 -9.23 12.93
N LYS A 143 0.18 -8.07 13.27
CA LYS A 143 -0.84 -7.44 12.42
C LYS A 143 -0.28 -6.64 11.26
N MET A 144 0.92 -6.08 11.38
CA MET A 144 1.55 -5.33 10.28
C MET A 144 1.88 -6.20 9.05
N PRO A 145 2.49 -7.40 9.20
CA PRO A 145 2.65 -8.34 8.09
C PRO A 145 1.32 -8.76 7.47
N GLU A 146 0.33 -9.12 8.29
CA GLU A 146 -1.01 -9.54 7.88
C GLU A 146 -1.69 -8.45 7.04
N LEU A 147 -1.66 -7.19 7.51
CA LEU A 147 -2.17 -6.04 6.79
C LEU A 147 -1.48 -5.87 5.43
N CYS A 148 -0.16 -5.99 5.36
CA CYS A 148 0.57 -5.81 4.10
C CYS A 148 0.20 -6.87 3.05
N LEU A 149 0.01 -8.12 3.48
CA LEU A 149 -0.45 -9.20 2.61
C LEU A 149 -1.87 -8.94 2.12
N ALA A 150 -2.79 -8.63 3.04
CA ALA A 150 -4.19 -8.35 2.72
C ALA A 150 -4.35 -7.16 1.76
N VAL A 151 -3.63 -6.06 2.00
CA VAL A 151 -3.64 -4.89 1.09
C VAL A 151 -3.12 -5.25 -0.29
N SER A 152 -2.13 -6.14 -0.37
CA SER A 152 -1.61 -6.60 -1.66
C SER A 152 -2.67 -7.32 -2.49
N GLU A 153 -3.67 -7.95 -1.87
CA GLU A 153 -4.73 -8.71 -2.54
C GLU A 153 -5.86 -7.83 -3.09
N LEU A 154 -5.98 -6.58 -2.63
CA LEU A 154 -7.05 -5.66 -3.04
C LEU A 154 -7.01 -5.27 -4.54
N SER A 155 -5.86 -5.42 -5.20
CA SER A 155 -5.74 -5.18 -6.63
C SER A 155 -4.68 -6.06 -7.31
N SER A 156 -4.89 -6.34 -8.59
CA SER A 156 -3.88 -6.92 -9.48
C SER A 156 -3.12 -5.85 -10.28
N HIS A 157 -3.62 -4.62 -10.34
CA HIS A 157 -3.10 -3.56 -11.18
C HIS A 157 -1.98 -2.78 -10.49
N HIS A 158 -0.78 -2.75 -11.07
CA HIS A 158 0.43 -2.15 -10.47
C HIS A 158 0.25 -0.68 -10.07
N HIS A 159 -0.46 0.13 -10.86
CA HIS A 159 -0.73 1.53 -10.52
C HIS A 159 -1.54 1.68 -9.23
N ASN A 160 -2.58 0.83 -9.06
CA ASN A 160 -3.43 0.84 -7.89
C ASN A 160 -2.63 0.41 -6.65
N LEU A 161 -1.77 -0.60 -6.80
CA LEU A 161 -0.93 -1.08 -5.72
C LEU A 161 0.07 -0.02 -5.23
N LEU A 162 0.67 0.75 -6.16
CA LEU A 162 1.50 1.90 -5.77
C LEU A 162 0.69 2.97 -5.05
N TRP A 163 -0.52 3.26 -5.54
CA TRP A 163 -1.43 4.21 -4.89
C TRP A 163 -1.71 3.82 -3.43
N LEU A 164 -1.97 2.55 -3.14
CA LEU A 164 -2.20 2.07 -1.78
C LEU A 164 -0.99 2.33 -0.85
N VAL A 165 0.24 2.14 -1.34
CA VAL A 165 1.45 2.51 -0.57
C VAL A 165 1.50 4.02 -0.31
N GLN A 166 1.26 4.82 -1.35
CA GLN A 166 1.36 6.29 -1.28
C GLN A 166 0.25 6.90 -0.40
N LEU A 167 -0.89 6.24 -0.29
CA LEU A 167 -2.00 6.64 0.58
C LEU A 167 -1.60 6.61 2.06
N VAL A 168 -0.81 5.61 2.48
CA VAL A 168 -0.36 5.47 3.87
C VAL A 168 0.53 6.67 4.24
N PRO A 169 0.27 7.37 5.36
CA PRO A 169 1.09 8.49 5.78
C PRO A 169 2.51 8.08 6.20
N SER A 170 3.54 8.79 5.73
CA SER A 170 4.95 8.51 6.06
C SER A 170 5.48 9.29 7.26
N TRP A 171 4.70 10.21 7.85
CA TRP A 171 5.18 11.05 8.96
C TRP A 171 5.10 10.36 10.34
N ILE A 172 4.48 9.18 10.45
CA ILE A 172 4.50 8.34 11.66
C ILE A 172 5.33 7.06 11.45
N ILE A 173 5.90 6.50 12.52
CA ILE A 173 6.76 5.30 12.48
C ILE A 173 6.02 4.11 11.85
N ARG A 174 4.84 3.78 12.38
CA ARG A 174 4.01 2.66 11.88
C ARG A 174 3.63 2.80 10.40
N GLY A 175 3.39 4.02 9.94
CA GLY A 175 3.10 4.30 8.54
C GLY A 175 4.32 4.07 7.63
N ARG A 176 5.53 4.40 8.09
CA ARG A 176 6.78 4.09 7.37
C ARG A 176 7.07 2.59 7.34
N GLU A 177 6.79 1.88 8.43
CA GLU A 177 6.89 0.42 8.49
C GLU A 177 5.96 -0.26 7.48
N VAL A 178 4.69 0.14 7.45
CA VAL A 178 3.72 -0.37 6.46
C VAL A 178 4.18 -0.06 5.05
N ARG A 179 4.56 1.19 4.74
CA ARG A 179 5.06 1.55 3.40
C ARG A 179 6.24 0.69 2.96
N ARG A 180 7.22 0.50 3.85
CA ARG A 180 8.41 -0.30 3.54
C ARG A 180 8.04 -1.76 3.26
N ARG A 181 7.33 -2.41 4.18
CA ARG A 181 7.00 -3.83 4.06
C ARG A 181 6.03 -4.08 2.91
N LEU A 182 4.97 -3.28 2.79
CA LEU A 182 4.02 -3.37 1.70
C LEU A 182 4.73 -3.22 0.35
N SER A 183 5.64 -2.26 0.20
CA SER A 183 6.42 -2.13 -1.03
C SER A 183 7.21 -3.39 -1.38
N LEU A 184 7.83 -4.07 -0.40
CA LEU A 184 8.53 -5.34 -0.65
C LEU A 184 7.57 -6.46 -1.06
N VAL A 185 6.43 -6.59 -0.38
CA VAL A 185 5.36 -7.56 -0.74
C VAL A 185 4.91 -7.31 -2.19
N LEU A 186 4.66 -6.06 -2.55
CA LEU A 186 4.20 -5.67 -3.88
C LEU A 186 5.27 -5.87 -4.96
N ILE A 187 6.54 -5.56 -4.69
CA ILE A 187 7.63 -5.86 -5.61
C ILE A 187 7.70 -7.37 -5.86
N SER A 188 7.65 -8.18 -4.80
CA SER A 188 7.65 -9.64 -4.91
C SER A 188 6.48 -10.14 -5.76
N LYS A 189 5.26 -9.63 -5.48
CA LYS A 189 4.05 -9.95 -6.24
C LYS A 189 4.17 -9.60 -7.72
N LEU A 190 4.59 -8.36 -8.03
CA LEU A 190 4.68 -7.86 -9.40
C LEU A 190 5.78 -8.54 -10.22
N LEU A 191 6.88 -8.93 -9.56
CA LEU A 191 7.96 -9.72 -10.18
C LEU A 191 7.63 -11.23 -10.26
N LYS A 192 6.44 -11.64 -9.78
CA LYS A 192 6.01 -13.05 -9.68
C LYS A 192 7.03 -13.91 -8.94
N LYS A 193 7.55 -13.39 -7.82
CA LYS A 193 8.48 -14.07 -6.91
C LYS A 193 7.74 -14.40 -5.62
N GLN A 194 7.75 -15.68 -5.25
CA GLN A 194 7.23 -16.15 -3.98
C GLN A 194 8.37 -16.06 -2.96
N VAL A 195 8.51 -14.91 -2.30
CA VAL A 195 9.51 -14.68 -1.27
C VAL A 195 8.81 -14.14 -0.04
N GLU A 196 9.06 -14.79 1.10
CA GLU A 196 8.59 -14.30 2.39
C GLU A 196 9.40 -13.06 2.79
N ILE A 197 8.70 -12.01 3.22
CA ILE A 197 9.34 -10.75 3.60
C ILE A 197 9.82 -10.87 5.05
N PRO A 198 11.14 -10.80 5.32
CA PRO A 198 11.67 -10.89 6.68
C PRO A 198 11.22 -9.71 7.54
N ASP A 199 11.15 -9.89 8.86
CA ASP A 199 10.88 -8.78 9.79
C ASP A 199 12.09 -7.87 10.00
N ASP A 200 13.29 -8.43 9.90
CA ASP A 200 14.55 -7.72 10.08
C ASP A 200 14.86 -6.75 8.91
N SER A 201 15.19 -5.50 9.24
CA SER A 201 15.41 -4.46 8.23
C SER A 201 16.65 -4.70 7.36
N ASP A 202 17.71 -5.29 7.89
CA ASP A 202 18.94 -5.54 7.11
C ASP A 202 18.69 -6.67 6.09
N LYS A 203 17.96 -7.73 6.49
CA LYS A 203 17.48 -8.78 5.58
C LYS A 203 16.53 -8.22 4.52
N GLN A 204 15.62 -7.32 4.89
CA GLN A 204 14.76 -6.62 3.92
C GLN A 204 15.57 -5.84 2.87
N MET A 205 16.63 -5.15 3.30
CA MET A 205 17.52 -4.42 2.38
C MET A 205 18.32 -5.34 1.45
N CYS A 206 18.76 -6.51 1.96
CA CYS A 206 19.38 -7.54 1.13
C CYS A 206 18.40 -8.05 0.06
N LEU A 207 17.14 -8.29 0.44
CA LEU A 207 16.09 -8.71 -0.49
C LEU A 207 15.82 -7.64 -1.55
N LEU A 208 15.76 -6.37 -1.16
CA LEU A 208 15.58 -5.25 -2.09
C LEU A 208 16.70 -5.18 -3.15
N HIS A 209 17.94 -5.46 -2.76
CA HIS A 209 19.05 -5.56 -3.71
C HIS A 209 18.83 -6.71 -4.73
N GLN A 210 18.34 -7.87 -4.28
CA GLN A 210 18.02 -8.97 -5.19
C GLN A 210 16.89 -8.59 -6.16
N PHE A 211 15.87 -7.86 -5.69
CA PHE A 211 14.79 -7.37 -6.54
C PHE A 211 15.28 -6.44 -7.65
N LEU A 212 16.22 -5.52 -7.38
CA LEU A 212 16.80 -4.65 -8.40
C LEU A 212 17.44 -5.43 -9.56
N VAL A 213 18.06 -6.59 -9.28
CA VAL A 213 18.62 -7.46 -10.34
C VAL A 213 17.52 -8.01 -11.24
N TYR A 214 16.37 -8.37 -10.67
CA TYR A 214 15.22 -8.87 -11.43
C TYR A 214 14.47 -7.78 -12.20
N MET A 215 14.61 -6.52 -11.78
CA MET A 215 13.97 -5.36 -12.40
C MET A 215 14.68 -4.86 -13.67
N LYS A 216 15.78 -5.51 -14.08
CA LYS A 216 16.54 -5.17 -15.29
C LYS A 216 15.59 -5.06 -16.51
N PRO A 217 15.52 -3.90 -17.20
CA PRO A 217 14.57 -3.67 -18.29
C PRO A 217 14.55 -4.75 -19.37
N SER A 218 15.71 -5.13 -19.90
CA SER A 218 15.86 -6.20 -20.89
C SER A 218 15.35 -7.55 -20.40
N ASN A 219 15.55 -7.88 -19.12
CA ASN A 219 15.05 -9.14 -18.54
C ASN A 219 13.53 -9.15 -18.44
N LEU A 220 12.92 -8.02 -18.04
CA LEU A 220 11.46 -7.90 -17.94
C LEU A 220 10.81 -7.93 -19.31
N LEU A 221 11.36 -7.18 -20.28
CA LEU A 221 10.90 -7.19 -21.67
C LEU A 221 10.95 -8.60 -22.26
N LYS A 222 12.06 -9.31 -22.06
CA LYS A 222 12.22 -10.69 -22.51
C LYS A 222 11.13 -11.60 -21.93
N LYS A 223 10.89 -11.54 -20.61
CA LYS A 223 9.84 -12.34 -19.96
C LYS A 223 8.43 -12.01 -20.45
N MET A 224 8.13 -10.73 -20.69
CA MET A 224 6.83 -10.32 -21.20
C MET A 224 6.62 -10.80 -22.63
N ARG A 225 7.67 -10.77 -23.46
CA ARG A 225 7.65 -11.32 -24.82
C ARG A 225 7.43 -12.84 -24.83
N GLU A 226 8.16 -13.59 -24.01
CA GLU A 226 7.99 -15.04 -23.89
C GLU A 226 6.56 -15.44 -23.50
N GLY A 227 5.89 -14.63 -22.67
CA GLY A 227 4.47 -14.85 -22.31
C GLY A 227 3.48 -14.56 -23.45
N LEU A 228 3.86 -13.70 -24.41
CA LEU A 228 3.01 -13.31 -25.53
C LEU A 228 3.18 -14.21 -26.76
N GLU A 229 4.39 -14.73 -26.99
CA GLU A 229 4.66 -15.74 -28.01
C GLU A 229 3.84 -17.03 -27.77
N GLN A 230 3.49 -17.31 -26.51
CA GLN A 230 2.55 -18.38 -26.14
C GLN A 230 1.08 -18.09 -26.54
N GLN A 231 0.76 -16.86 -26.95
CA GLN A 231 -0.60 -16.38 -27.26
C GLN A 231 -0.79 -16.00 -28.74
N ASN A 232 0.16 -16.31 -29.64
CA ASN A 232 0.06 -16.15 -31.11
C ASN A 232 -0.35 -14.74 -31.59
N ALA A 233 0.34 -13.69 -31.16
CA ALA A 233 0.14 -12.33 -31.67
C ALA A 233 1.47 -11.77 -32.21
N ASP A 234 1.56 -11.56 -33.53
CA ASP A 234 2.76 -11.04 -34.20
C ASP A 234 2.43 -9.71 -34.89
N GLY A 235 3.22 -8.67 -34.61
CA GLY A 235 3.04 -7.32 -35.14
C GLY A 235 3.95 -6.28 -34.50
N ASP A 236 4.57 -5.42 -35.30
CA ASP A 236 5.58 -4.44 -34.86
C ASP A 236 5.01 -3.36 -33.90
N HIS A 237 3.72 -3.03 -34.05
CA HIS A 237 2.99 -2.15 -33.11
C HIS A 237 2.87 -2.76 -31.71
N LEU A 238 2.69 -4.08 -31.62
CA LEU A 238 2.56 -4.82 -30.36
C LEU A 238 3.86 -4.80 -29.56
N HIS A 239 5.01 -4.75 -30.24
CA HIS A 239 6.31 -4.63 -29.58
C HIS A 239 6.50 -3.28 -28.90
N THR A 240 6.02 -2.19 -29.50
CA THR A 240 6.13 -0.86 -28.91
C THR A 240 5.23 -0.71 -27.68
N GLU A 241 4.00 -1.23 -27.76
CA GLU A 241 3.06 -1.23 -26.63
C GLU A 241 3.57 -2.08 -25.46
N LEU A 242 4.03 -3.29 -25.74
CA LEU A 242 4.62 -4.17 -24.73
C LEU A 242 5.85 -3.54 -24.07
N GLU A 243 6.67 -2.84 -24.87
CA GLU A 243 7.80 -2.11 -24.31
C GLU A 243 7.34 -0.98 -23.37
N GLN A 244 6.34 -0.20 -23.78
CA GLN A 244 5.79 0.85 -22.95
C GLN A 244 5.22 0.31 -21.63
N GLU A 245 4.50 -0.83 -21.68
CA GLU A 245 3.99 -1.51 -20.48
C GLU A 245 5.11 -1.98 -19.54
N ALA A 246 6.16 -2.59 -20.08
CA ALA A 246 7.31 -3.04 -19.31
C ALA A 246 8.01 -1.86 -18.60
N TYR A 247 8.22 -0.75 -19.32
CA TYR A 247 8.81 0.46 -18.74
C TYR A 247 7.89 1.12 -17.72
N TYR A 248 6.58 1.08 -17.91
CA TYR A 248 5.64 1.55 -16.90
C TYR A 248 5.66 0.67 -15.65
N LEU A 249 5.75 -0.66 -15.79
CA LEU A 249 5.95 -1.55 -14.66
C LEU A 249 7.26 -1.26 -13.92
N ILE A 250 8.37 -1.05 -14.63
CA ILE A 250 9.67 -0.66 -14.04
C ILE A 250 9.55 0.66 -13.28
N TYR A 251 8.86 1.64 -13.87
CA TYR A 251 8.59 2.92 -13.22
C TYR A 251 7.87 2.74 -11.88
N ILE A 252 6.82 1.89 -11.85
CA ILE A 252 6.10 1.57 -10.61
C ILE A 252 7.00 0.84 -9.60
N LEU A 253 7.74 -0.17 -10.05
CA LEU A 253 8.65 -0.94 -9.19
C LEU A 253 9.73 -0.04 -8.57
N LEU A 254 10.26 0.93 -9.30
CA LEU A 254 11.25 1.89 -8.79
C LEU A 254 10.67 2.80 -7.71
N HIS A 255 9.42 3.24 -7.84
CA HIS A 255 8.75 3.96 -6.75
C HIS A 255 8.60 3.08 -5.51
N LEU A 256 8.21 1.81 -5.67
CA LEU A 256 8.15 0.87 -4.55
C LEU A 256 9.52 0.66 -3.91
N VAL A 257 10.60 0.58 -4.70
CA VAL A 257 11.98 0.49 -4.21
C VAL A 257 12.37 1.73 -3.39
N SER A 258 11.97 2.92 -3.84
CA SER A 258 12.21 4.19 -3.12
C SER A 258 11.50 4.24 -1.76
N GLU A 259 10.29 3.67 -1.67
CA GLU A 259 9.54 3.56 -0.42
C GLU A 259 10.10 2.46 0.49
N ALA A 260 10.49 1.30 -0.07
CA ALA A 260 11.09 0.17 0.67
C ALA A 260 12.44 0.51 1.33
N SER A 261 13.19 1.45 0.75
CA SER A 261 14.51 1.87 1.22
C SER A 261 14.49 3.13 2.10
N PHE A 262 13.31 3.62 2.48
CA PHE A 262 13.19 4.86 3.26
C PHE A 262 13.38 4.62 4.76
N PHE A 263 14.39 5.26 5.36
CA PHE A 263 14.66 5.24 6.81
C PHE A 263 14.83 6.67 7.32
N ASP A 264 14.33 6.97 8.52
CA ASP A 264 14.53 8.30 9.14
C ASP A 264 15.97 8.48 9.62
N VAL A 265 16.54 7.41 10.19
CA VAL A 265 17.89 7.36 10.71
C VAL A 265 18.57 6.16 10.09
N VAL A 266 19.68 6.41 9.40
CA VAL A 266 20.48 5.37 8.74
C VAL A 266 21.62 4.99 9.67
N ASN A 267 21.72 3.70 9.99
CA ASN A 267 22.87 3.15 10.73
C ASN A 267 23.99 2.70 9.77
N SER A 268 25.13 2.23 10.31
CA SER A 268 26.28 1.82 9.50
C SER A 268 25.96 0.67 8.54
N ASN A 269 25.17 -0.33 8.96
CA ASN A 269 24.76 -1.44 8.10
C ASN A 269 23.86 -0.96 6.96
N GLN A 270 22.86 -0.14 7.28
CA GLN A 270 21.94 0.45 6.31
C GLN A 270 22.68 1.33 5.30
N ARG A 271 23.69 2.10 5.74
CA ARG A 271 24.58 2.86 4.83
C ARG A 271 25.27 1.93 3.83
N GLN A 272 25.82 0.80 4.28
CA GLN A 272 26.44 -0.19 3.39
C GLN A 272 25.43 -0.80 2.42
N HIS A 273 24.20 -1.07 2.88
CA HIS A 273 23.13 -1.53 2.01
C HIS A 273 22.76 -0.48 0.95
N LEU A 274 22.64 0.79 1.30
CA LEU A 274 22.36 1.87 0.36
C LEU A 274 23.45 2.01 -0.71
N LEU A 275 24.73 1.88 -0.33
CA LEU A 275 25.85 1.87 -1.30
C LEU A 275 25.73 0.71 -2.30
N LYS A 276 25.38 -0.50 -1.81
CA LYS A 276 25.11 -1.66 -2.68
C LYS A 276 23.92 -1.40 -3.61
N LEU A 277 22.85 -0.79 -3.10
CA LEU A 277 21.67 -0.43 -3.89
C LEU A 277 21.99 0.60 -4.97
N CYS A 278 22.80 1.62 -4.67
CA CYS A 278 23.30 2.58 -5.68
C CYS A 278 24.02 1.85 -6.82
N GLY A 279 24.96 0.97 -6.50
CA GLY A 279 25.69 0.18 -7.50
C GLY A 279 24.77 -0.74 -8.32
N ALA A 280 23.79 -1.38 -7.67
CA ALA A 280 22.82 -2.22 -8.34
C ALA A 280 21.89 -1.43 -9.26
N LEU A 281 21.45 -0.24 -8.85
CA LEU A 281 20.58 0.64 -9.62
C LEU A 281 21.29 1.13 -10.90
N ASP A 282 22.55 1.55 -10.79
CA ASP A 282 23.36 1.94 -11.96
C ASP A 282 23.62 0.75 -12.88
N LYS A 283 24.05 -0.39 -12.31
CA LYS A 283 24.43 -1.58 -13.07
C LYS A 283 23.25 -2.25 -13.77
N HIS A 284 22.12 -2.42 -13.09
CA HIS A 284 21.03 -3.25 -13.59
C HIS A 284 19.91 -2.46 -14.26
N ILE A 285 19.70 -1.19 -13.89
CA ILE A 285 18.61 -0.38 -14.44
C ILE A 285 19.18 0.68 -15.38
N LYS A 286 19.97 1.63 -14.86
CA LYS A 286 20.43 2.79 -15.64
C LYS A 286 21.22 2.42 -16.88
N SER A 287 22.18 1.49 -16.75
CA SER A 287 23.04 1.09 -17.86
C SER A 287 22.31 0.31 -18.96
N ASP A 288 21.15 -0.28 -18.63
CA ASP A 288 20.35 -1.08 -19.55
C ASP A 288 19.37 -0.23 -20.36
N ILE A 289 19.09 1.00 -19.91
CA ILE A 289 18.20 1.94 -20.60
C ILE A 289 18.98 2.70 -21.67
N ARG A 290 18.66 2.42 -22.93
CA ARG A 290 19.13 3.19 -24.08
C ARG A 290 18.21 4.39 -24.33
N GLU A 291 18.79 5.58 -24.32
CA GLU A 291 18.05 6.81 -24.64
C GLU A 291 17.62 6.83 -26.10
N ASP A 292 16.40 7.29 -26.32
CA ASP A 292 15.88 7.64 -27.63
C ASP A 292 14.90 8.79 -27.43
N ALA A 293 15.09 9.90 -28.16
CA ALA A 293 14.25 11.09 -28.05
C ALA A 293 12.77 10.82 -28.38
N ARG A 294 12.47 9.74 -29.11
CA ARG A 294 11.11 9.31 -29.45
C ARG A 294 10.44 8.52 -28.32
N LEU A 295 11.22 7.94 -27.42
CA LEU A 295 10.76 7.00 -26.39
C LEU A 295 10.76 7.65 -25.01
N PHE A 296 9.91 8.67 -24.84
CA PHE A 296 9.84 9.49 -23.63
C PHE A 296 9.65 8.69 -22.32
N TYR A 297 8.98 7.54 -22.37
CA TYR A 297 8.80 6.67 -21.22
C TYR A 297 10.14 6.12 -20.67
N ARG A 298 11.16 5.90 -21.52
CA ARG A 298 12.49 5.46 -21.10
C ARG A 298 13.20 6.55 -20.31
N SER A 299 13.13 7.79 -20.80
CA SER A 299 13.70 8.96 -20.13
C SER A 299 13.02 9.24 -18.79
N LYS A 300 11.69 9.04 -18.67
CA LYS A 300 10.99 9.13 -17.37
C LYS A 300 11.53 8.14 -16.34
N VAL A 301 11.78 6.90 -16.74
CA VAL A 301 12.35 5.88 -15.86
C VAL A 301 13.77 6.28 -15.44
N LYS A 302 14.60 6.77 -16.36
CA LYS A 302 15.96 7.19 -16.03
C LYS A 302 16.03 8.43 -15.14
N ASP A 303 15.13 9.39 -15.32
CA ASP A 303 14.98 10.53 -14.41
C ASP A 303 14.61 10.05 -13.01
N LEU A 304 13.66 9.12 -12.89
CA LEU A 304 13.31 8.51 -11.60
C LEU A 304 14.51 7.79 -10.96
N VAL A 305 15.28 7.03 -11.75
CA VAL A 305 16.53 6.41 -11.30
C VAL A 305 17.51 7.45 -10.73
N ALA A 306 17.70 8.56 -11.42
CA ALA A 306 18.59 9.64 -10.96
C ALA A 306 18.10 10.27 -9.65
N ARG A 307 16.79 10.48 -9.49
CA ARG A 307 16.19 11.01 -8.25
C ARG A 307 16.37 10.05 -7.08
N ILE A 308 16.12 8.75 -7.28
CA ILE A 308 16.32 7.72 -6.25
C ILE A 308 17.79 7.66 -5.85
N TYR A 309 18.69 7.64 -6.83
CA TYR A 309 20.13 7.66 -6.59
C TYR A 309 20.54 8.87 -5.76
N GLY A 310 20.09 10.08 -6.14
CA GLY A 310 20.34 11.32 -5.41
C GLY A 310 19.83 11.27 -3.96
N LYS A 311 18.61 10.77 -3.75
CA LYS A 311 18.02 10.59 -2.42
C LYS A 311 18.85 9.65 -1.55
N TRP A 312 19.32 8.52 -2.08
CA TRP A 312 20.17 7.60 -1.33
C TRP A 312 21.54 8.19 -1.04
N GLN A 313 22.15 8.91 -1.98
CA GLN A 313 23.41 9.60 -1.75
C GLN A 313 23.30 10.66 -0.65
N ASP A 314 22.21 11.43 -0.63
CA ASP A 314 21.94 12.40 0.42
C ASP A 314 21.76 11.73 1.80
N MET A 315 21.00 10.63 1.87
CA MET A 315 20.87 9.83 3.09
C MET A 315 22.23 9.27 3.56
N ILE A 316 23.07 8.78 2.65
CA ILE A 316 24.42 8.32 2.95
C ILE A 316 25.22 9.49 3.53
N GLN A 317 25.29 10.63 2.84
CA GLN A 317 26.11 11.77 3.26
C GLN A 317 25.69 12.39 4.60
N THR A 318 24.39 12.39 4.89
CA THR A 318 23.82 12.91 6.15
C THR A 318 23.95 11.94 7.34
N THR A 319 24.31 10.68 7.09
CA THR A 319 24.58 9.70 8.15
C THR A 319 25.87 10.06 8.88
N ARG A 320 25.79 10.37 10.18
CA ARG A 320 26.97 10.64 11.01
C ARG A 320 27.88 9.40 11.04
N PRO A 321 29.21 9.56 10.90
CA PRO A 321 30.12 8.44 11.09
C PRO A 321 30.01 7.91 12.53
N THR A 322 30.23 6.60 12.69
CA THR A 322 30.24 5.93 14.00
C THR A 322 31.24 6.64 14.91
N GLN A 323 30.86 6.92 16.18
CA GLN A 323 31.71 7.60 17.16
C GLN A 323 33.17 7.12 17.09
N GLY A 324 34.10 8.04 16.80
CA GLY A 324 35.53 7.78 16.71
C GLY A 324 36.16 7.88 15.31
N LYS A 325 35.37 7.89 14.22
CA LYS A 325 35.89 8.16 12.85
C LYS A 325 35.46 9.56 12.39
N LEU A 326 36.44 10.47 12.18
CA LEU A 326 36.17 11.81 11.61
C LEU A 326 35.70 11.71 10.14
N HIS A 327 36.20 10.71 9.42
CA HIS A 327 35.83 10.33 8.06
C HIS A 327 36.04 8.82 7.86
N ASP A 328 35.29 8.18 6.95
CA ASP A 328 35.45 6.75 6.59
C ASP A 328 36.85 6.41 6.03
N PHE A 329 37.60 7.44 5.60
CA PHE A 329 38.93 7.31 5.01
C PHE A 329 40.07 7.34 6.04
N TRP A 330 39.77 7.44 7.34
CA TRP A 330 40.80 7.57 8.37
C TRP A 330 40.65 6.49 9.44
N GLU A 331 41.67 5.65 9.55
CA GLU A 331 41.92 4.77 10.69
C GLU A 331 43.21 5.28 11.37
N PRO A 332 43.21 5.54 12.69
CA PRO A 332 44.45 5.81 13.40
C PRO A 332 45.30 4.54 13.44
N ASP A 333 46.58 4.70 13.10
CA ASP A 333 47.61 3.66 13.24
C ASP A 333 47.77 3.15 14.68
#